data_AF-A0A075FNK3-F1
#
_entry.id   AF-A0A075FNK3-F1
#
_cell.length_a   1.000
_cell.length_b   1.000
_cell.length_c   1.000
_cell.angle_alpha   90.00
_cell.angle_beta   90.00
_cell.angle_gamma   90.00
#
_symmetry.space_group_name_H-M   'P 1'
#
loop_
_entity.id
_entity.type
_entity.pdbx_description
1 polymer ?
#
loop_
_entity_poly.entity_id
_entity_poly.type
_entity_poly.pdbx_seq_one_letter_code
_entity_poly.pdbx_strand_id
1 'polypeptide(L)'
;MNLFITCARSLEPETENEIRKIINESGDQKPEIYKSNMRGILFVNTNIEASKIIDCVKVKIKDEPWSVRYCLRIIPIQLECDTDIEK
;
A
#
# COMPACT_ATOMS: atom_id res chain seq x y z
N MET A 1 -4.20 -10.30 0.77
CA MET A 1 -3.51 -8.99 0.82
C MET A 1 -2.45 -8.91 -0.26
N ASN A 2 -2.32 -7.77 -0.93
CA ASN A 2 -1.37 -7.58 -2.03
C ASN A 2 -0.18 -6.70 -1.63
N LEU A 3 -0.40 -5.73 -0.75
CA LEU A 3 0.63 -4.77 -0.33
C LEU A 3 0.63 -4.55 1.18
N PHE A 4 1.83 -4.36 1.71
CA PHE A 4 2.11 -3.85 3.05
C PHE A 4 2.72 -2.45 2.93
N ILE A 5 2.15 -1.48 3.65
CA ILE A 5 2.55 -0.08 3.56
C ILE A 5 2.87 0.47 4.94
N THR A 6 3.99 1.18 5.05
CA THR A 6 4.35 1.91 6.28
C THR A 6 4.19 3.41 6.10
N CYS A 7 3.75 4.10 7.15
CA CYS A 7 3.68 5.56 7.22
C CYS A 7 4.14 6.09 8.57
N ALA A 8 4.29 7.42 8.69
CA ALA A 8 4.50 8.03 10.00
C ALA A 8 3.26 7.82 10.90
N ARG A 9 3.48 7.77 12.21
CA ARG A 9 2.39 7.55 13.18
C ARG A 9 1.32 8.63 13.05
N SER A 10 0.06 8.23 13.15
CA SER A 10 -1.11 9.11 13.06
C SER A 10 -1.35 9.73 11.67
N LEU A 11 -0.61 9.31 10.63
CA LEU A 11 -0.83 9.72 9.24
C LEU A 11 -1.46 8.60 8.39
N GLU A 12 -2.07 7.60 9.04
CA GLU A 12 -2.76 6.51 8.35
C GLU A 12 -3.90 7.01 7.44
N PRO A 13 -4.73 8.01 7.82
CA PRO A 13 -5.76 8.55 6.92
C PRO A 13 -5.20 9.21 5.65
N GLU A 14 -4.11 9.97 5.77
CA GLU A 14 -3.44 10.63 4.65
C GLU A 14 -2.80 9.60 3.72
N THR A 15 -2.14 8.59 4.31
CA THR A 15 -1.54 7.47 3.57
C THR A 15 -2.60 6.66 2.84
N GLU A 16 -3.73 6.39 3.47
CA GLU A 16 -4.87 5.70 2.86
C GLU A 16 -5.37 6.45 1.63
N ASN A 17 -5.55 7.77 1.73
CA ASN A 17 -5.98 8.61 0.61
C ASN A 17 -4.94 8.65 -0.52
N GLU A 18 -3.66 8.72 -0.18
CA GLU A 18 -2.54 8.72 -1.14
C GLU A 18 -2.51 7.41 -1.93
N ILE A 19 -2.42 6.26 -1.26
CA ILE A 19 -2.32 4.98 -1.95
C ILE A 19 -3.60 4.67 -2.75
N ARG A 20 -4.78 5.05 -2.23
CA ARG A 20 -6.05 4.89 -2.96
C ARG A 20 -6.02 5.61 -4.30
N LYS A 21 -5.50 6.84 -4.36
CA LYS A 21 -5.37 7.59 -5.63
C LYS A 21 -4.44 6.88 -6.60
N ILE A 22 -3.28 6.41 -6.13
CA ILE A 22 -2.31 5.69 -6.96
C ILE A 22 -2.92 4.42 -7.56
N ILE A 23 -3.68 3.65 -6.76
CA ILE A 23 -4.32 2.41 -7.22
C ILE A 23 -5.50 2.69 -8.16
N ASN A 24 -6.29 3.74 -7.89
CA ASN A 24 -7.37 4.17 -8.77
C ASN A 24 -6.85 4.55 -10.16
N GLU A 25 -5.73 5.28 -10.23
CA GLU A 25 -5.05 5.61 -11.49
C GLU A 25 -4.47 4.36 -12.19
N SER A 26 -4.12 3.32 -11.42
CA SER A 26 -3.67 2.03 -11.94
C SER A 26 -4.81 1.13 -12.44
N GLY A 27 -6.07 1.55 -12.27
CA GLY A 27 -7.24 0.90 -12.85
C GLY A 27 -8.19 0.21 -11.86
N ASP A 28 -7.87 0.14 -10.57
CA ASP A 28 -8.79 -0.39 -9.56
C ASP A 28 -9.43 0.74 -8.76
N GLN A 29 -10.73 0.97 -9.00
CA GLN A 29 -11.49 2.07 -8.41
C GLN A 29 -11.94 1.82 -6.97
N LYS A 30 -11.86 0.57 -6.48
CA LYS A 30 -12.36 0.18 -5.16
C LYS A 30 -11.39 -0.75 -4.42
N PRO A 31 -10.12 -0.34 -4.21
CA PRO A 31 -9.21 -1.12 -3.38
C PRO A 31 -9.68 -1.10 -1.93
N GLU A 32 -9.53 -2.24 -1.26
CA GLU A 32 -9.75 -2.35 0.17
C GLU A 32 -8.46 -2.00 0.89
N ILE A 33 -8.53 -1.01 1.79
CA ILE A 33 -7.37 -0.55 2.55
C ILE A 33 -7.71 -0.73 4.02
N TYR A 34 -6.83 -1.46 4.72
CA TYR A 34 -7.01 -1.85 6.10
C TYR A 34 -5.94 -1.19 6.96
N LYS A 35 -6.34 -0.52 8.03
CA LYS A 35 -5.42 -0.07 9.07
C LYS A 35 -5.17 -1.24 10.00
N SER A 36 -3.91 -1.56 10.23
CA SER A 36 -3.59 -2.62 11.19
C SER A 36 -3.80 -2.13 12.62
N ASN A 37 -3.81 -3.05 13.59
CA ASN A 37 -3.79 -2.70 15.01
C ASN A 37 -2.47 -2.02 15.45
N MET A 38 -1.45 -2.04 14.59
CA MET A 38 -0.19 -1.32 14.77
C MET A 38 -0.22 0.03 14.07
N ARG A 39 0.17 1.07 14.81
CA ARG A 39 0.29 2.43 14.27
C ARG A 39 1.35 2.51 13.18
N GLY A 40 1.03 3.24 12.12
CA GLY A 40 1.90 3.46 10.96
C GLY A 40 1.91 2.32 9.96
N ILE A 41 0.97 1.36 10.04
CA ILE A 41 0.92 0.20 9.14
C ILE A 41 -0.47 0.07 8.51
N LEU A 42 -0.47 -0.05 7.18
CA LEU A 42 -1.65 -0.31 6.37
C LEU A 42 -1.42 -1.54 5.48
N PHE A 43 -2.50 -2.26 5.23
CA PHE A 43 -2.56 -3.33 4.24
C PHE A 43 -3.48 -2.92 3.10
N VAL A 44 -3.17 -3.39 1.90
CA VAL A 44 -4.03 -3.16 0.74
C VAL A 44 -4.38 -4.48 0.07
N ASN A 45 -5.65 -4.61 -0.27
CA ASN A 45 -6.20 -5.67 -1.10
C ASN A 45 -6.79 -5.03 -2.37
N THR A 46 -6.36 -5.52 -3.54
CA THR A 46 -6.68 -4.92 -4.84
C THR A 46 -6.60 -5.98 -5.93
N ASN A 47 -7.36 -5.76 -7.00
CA ASN A 47 -7.35 -6.63 -8.18
C ASN A 47 -6.16 -6.38 -9.12
N ILE A 48 -5.33 -5.38 -8.84
CA ILE A 48 -4.12 -5.08 -9.61
C ILE A 48 -2.94 -5.87 -9.05
N GLU A 49 -2.13 -6.44 -9.94
CA GLU A 49 -0.90 -7.11 -9.51
C GLU A 49 0.04 -6.15 -8.79
N ALA A 50 0.59 -6.60 -7.65
CA ALA A 50 1.44 -5.78 -6.80
C ALA A 50 2.64 -5.18 -7.56
N SER A 51 3.24 -5.95 -8.47
CA SER A 51 4.34 -5.50 -9.35
C SER A 51 3.98 -4.26 -10.16
N LYS A 52 2.79 -4.23 -10.77
CA LYS A 52 2.29 -3.08 -11.55
C LYS A 52 2.12 -1.84 -10.68
N ILE A 53 1.65 -2.02 -9.44
CA ILE A 53 1.52 -0.91 -8.49
C ILE A 53 2.90 -0.37 -8.12
N ILE A 54 3.87 -1.24 -7.86
CA ILE A 54 5.26 -0.82 -7.59
C ILE A 54 5.83 -0.01 -8.76
N ASP A 55 5.59 -0.44 -10.00
CA ASP A 55 6.09 0.29 -11.17
C ASP A 55 5.37 1.63 -11.36
N CYS A 56 4.05 1.72 -11.11
CA CYS A 56 3.32 2.98 -11.08
C CYS A 56 3.88 3.95 -10.04
N VAL A 57 4.14 3.46 -8.82
CA VAL A 57 4.73 4.25 -7.74
C VAL A 57 6.12 4.77 -8.13
N LYS A 58 6.97 3.94 -8.76
CA LYS A 58 8.30 4.39 -9.23
C LYS A 58 8.19 5.53 -10.24
N VAL A 59 7.26 5.43 -11.19
CA VAL A 59 6.99 6.50 -12.17
C VAL A 59 6.53 7.76 -11.44
N LYS A 60 5.60 7.65 -10.49
CA LYS A 60 5.14 8.80 -9.69
C LYS A 60 6.24 9.45 -8.86
N ILE A 61 7.11 8.67 -8.22
CA ILE A 61 8.24 9.24 -7.46
C ILE A 61 9.19 10.02 -8.40
N LYS A 62 9.38 9.53 -9.63
CA LYS A 62 10.24 10.16 -10.61
C LYS A 62 9.64 11.44 -11.18
N ASP A 63 8.37 11.40 -11.57
CA ASP A 63 7.73 12.47 -12.33
C ASP A 63 6.96 13.46 -11.43
N GLU A 64 6.39 12.97 -10.33
CA GLU A 64 5.52 13.70 -9.40
C GLU A 64 5.81 13.34 -7.93
N PRO A 65 7.03 13.54 -7.40
CA PRO A 65 7.41 13.08 -6.05
C PRO A 65 6.51 13.61 -4.93
N TRP A 66 5.89 14.78 -5.11
CA TRP A 66 4.94 15.35 -4.15
C TRP A 66 3.65 14.52 -4.00
N SER A 67 3.36 13.63 -4.95
CA SER A 67 2.19 12.73 -4.92
C SER A 67 2.41 11.49 -4.05
N VAL A 68 3.65 11.23 -3.61
CA VAL A 68 4.04 10.11 -2.74
C VAL A 68 4.80 10.67 -1.53
N ARG A 69 4.05 11.21 -0.56
CA ARG A 69 4.58 11.85 0.66
C ARG A 69 4.43 11.00 1.91
N TYR A 70 3.33 10.27 2.03
CA TYR A 70 2.96 9.60 3.29
C TYR A 70 3.35 8.13 3.31
N CYS A 71 3.37 7.47 2.15
CA CYS A 71 3.89 6.12 1.99
C CYS A 71 5.42 6.12 2.14
N LEU A 72 5.93 5.61 3.26
CA LEU A 72 7.37 5.48 3.51
C LEU A 72 7.98 4.23 2.86
N ARG A 73 7.21 3.14 2.84
CA ARG A 73 7.57 1.87 2.19
C ARG A 73 6.31 1.24 1.64
N ILE A 74 6.39 0.70 0.43
CA ILE A 74 5.34 -0.09 -0.21
C ILE A 74 5.97 -1.42 -0.57
N ILE A 75 5.55 -2.48 0.13
CA ILE A 75 6.16 -3.80 0.05
C ILE A 75 5.12 -4.76 -0.55
N PRO A 76 5.43 -5.41 -1.68
CA PRO A 76 4.53 -6.40 -2.26
C PRO A 76 4.48 -7.67 -1.41
N ILE A 77 3.28 -8.18 -1.14
CA ILE A 77 3.04 -9.45 -0.48
C ILE A 77 2.84 -10.49 -1.59
N GLN A 78 3.68 -11.53 -1.61
CA GLN A 78 3.64 -12.58 -2.65
C GLN A 78 2.80 -13.79 -2.23
N LEU A 79 2.86 -14.16 -0.95
CA LEU A 79 2.17 -15.31 -0.39
C LEU A 79 1.78 -15.00 1.05
N GLU A 80 0.56 -15.36 1.43
CA GLU A 80 0.12 -15.44 2.81
C GLU A 80 -0.04 -16.92 3.15
N CYS A 81 0.48 -17.31 4.32
CA CYS A 81 0.33 -18.66 4.85
C CYS A 81 -0.02 -18.60 6.32
N ASP A 82 -0.73 -19.63 6.79
CA ASP A 82 -0.95 -19.80 8.22
C ASP A 82 0.39 -20.08 8.89
N THR A 83 0.62 -19.38 10.00
CA THR A 83 1.79 -19.59 10.85
C THR A 83 1.30 -20.04 12.22
N ASP A 84 2.03 -20.97 12.81
CA ASP A 84 1.75 -21.50 14.15
C ASP A 84 3.05 -21.42 14.95
N ILE A 85 3.01 -20.69 16.06
CA ILE A 85 4.17 -20.50 16.93
C ILE A 85 4.51 -21.80 17.68
N GLU A 86 3.55 -22.71 17.85
CA GLU A 86 3.72 -23.95 18.61
C GLU A 86 4.10 -25.16 17.74
N LYS A 87 4.17 -25.01 16.41
CA LYS A 87 4.64 -26.05 15.48
C LYS A 87 6.10 -25.92 15.09
#